data_AF-A0A6H0WHT2-F1
#
_entry.id   AF-A0A6H0WHT2-F1
#
_cell.length_a   1.000
_cell.length_b   1.000
_cell.length_c   1.000
_cell.angle_alpha   90.00
_cell.angle_beta   90.00
_cell.angle_gamma   90.00
#
_symmetry.space_group_name_H-M   'P 1'
#
loop_
_entity.id
_entity.type
_entity.pdbx_description
1 polymer ?
#
loop_
_entity_poly.entity_id
_entity_poly.type
_entity_poly.pdbx_seq_one_letter_code
_entity_poly.pdbx_strand_id
1 'polypeptide(L)'
;MDKWWGVTLNGDERAVKALCELMDINKTLFENLYKVHANTIEEHVNKLYELVPEYEKKFLKYINEQLPNLKRCLQFELPYDPQLISSIEYEIYIAGAEIDCEYPFDARGCIITFFQRVPEIIDLHREGLNEKRNVLV
;
A
#
# COMPACT_ATOMS: atom_id res chain seq x y z
N MET A 1 0.44 -5.70 -17.76
CA MET A 1 0.09 -4.67 -16.77
C MET A 1 -0.63 -5.38 -15.65
N ASP A 2 0.11 -5.67 -14.59
CA ASP A 2 -0.43 -6.25 -13.38
C ASP A 2 -1.38 -5.24 -12.74
N LYS A 3 -2.67 -5.57 -12.74
CA LYS A 3 -3.67 -4.84 -11.96
C LYS A 3 -3.48 -5.27 -10.51
N TRP A 4 -2.77 -4.49 -9.71
CA TRP A 4 -2.69 -4.78 -8.28
C TRP A 4 -4.09 -4.67 -7.67
N TRP A 5 -4.65 -5.81 -7.25
CA TRP A 5 -6.01 -5.92 -6.70
C TRP A 5 -7.08 -5.07 -7.44
N GLY A 6 -6.96 -4.97 -8.76
CA GLY A 6 -7.88 -4.22 -9.62
C GLY A 6 -7.56 -2.73 -9.84
N VAL A 7 -6.45 -2.21 -9.30
CA VAL A 7 -5.98 -0.84 -9.51
C VAL A 7 -4.96 -0.77 -10.65
N THR A 8 -5.10 0.24 -11.51
CA THR A 8 -4.12 0.57 -12.55
C THR A 8 -3.39 1.84 -12.13
N LEU A 9 -2.07 1.75 -11.94
CA LEU A 9 -1.21 2.90 -11.66
C LEU A 9 -0.82 3.59 -12.97
N ASN A 10 -0.65 4.91 -12.92
CA ASN A 10 -0.20 5.73 -14.05
C ASN A 10 0.94 6.65 -13.59
N GLY A 11 1.79 7.08 -14.53
CA GLY A 11 2.86 8.04 -14.26
C GLY A 11 4.23 7.55 -14.71
N ASP A 12 5.28 8.11 -14.09
CA ASP A 12 6.67 7.74 -14.34
C ASP A 12 6.90 6.25 -14.13
N GLU A 13 7.59 5.62 -15.09
CA GLU A 13 7.79 4.17 -15.10
C GLU A 13 8.51 3.66 -13.84
N ARG A 14 9.48 4.41 -13.30
CA ARG A 14 10.22 4.00 -12.11
C ARG A 14 9.37 4.13 -10.85
N ALA A 15 8.66 5.25 -10.71
CA ALA A 15 7.75 5.46 -9.59
C ALA A 15 6.61 4.40 -9.58
N VAL A 16 6.02 4.13 -10.75
CA VAL A 16 5.01 3.09 -10.93
C VAL A 16 5.58 1.72 -10.57
N LYS A 17 6.77 1.37 -11.08
CA LYS A 17 7.40 0.08 -10.78
C LYS A 17 7.67 -0.10 -9.29
N ALA A 18 8.24 0.90 -8.63
CA ALA A 18 8.52 0.84 -7.20
C ALA A 18 7.21 0.68 -6.40
N LEU A 19 6.17 1.45 -6.72
CA LEU A 19 4.90 1.34 -6.01
C LEU A 19 4.23 -0.02 -6.24
N CYS A 20 4.27 -0.57 -7.46
CA CYS A 20 3.80 -1.92 -7.75
C CYS A 20 4.51 -2.98 -6.88
N GLU A 21 5.83 -2.87 -6.71
CA GLU A 21 6.60 -3.82 -5.91
C GLU A 21 6.21 -3.77 -4.42
N LEU A 22 6.07 -2.57 -3.85
CA LEU A 22 5.58 -2.41 -2.48
C LEU A 22 4.17 -2.98 -2.30
N MET A 23 3.31 -2.74 -3.28
CA MET A 23 1.95 -3.24 -3.32
C MET A 23 1.93 -4.78 -3.37
N ASP A 24 2.78 -5.41 -4.19
CA ASP A 24 2.89 -6.86 -4.27
C ASP A 24 3.40 -7.47 -2.96
N ILE A 25 4.39 -6.85 -2.30
CA ILE A 25 4.84 -7.27 -0.96
C ILE A 25 3.69 -7.18 0.04
N ASN A 26 2.93 -6.08 0.06
CA ASN A 26 1.78 -5.95 0.95
C ASN A 26 0.72 -7.03 0.73
N LYS A 27 0.43 -7.35 -0.53
CA LYS A 27 -0.47 -8.45 -0.88
C LYS A 27 0.07 -9.79 -0.34
N THR A 28 1.35 -10.09 -0.59
CA THR A 28 1.96 -11.33 -0.12
C THR A 28 1.95 -11.43 1.41
N LEU A 29 2.16 -10.32 2.12
CA LEU A 29 2.03 -10.28 3.60
C LEU A 29 0.62 -10.68 4.05
N PHE A 30 -0.44 -10.13 3.45
CA PHE A 30 -1.81 -10.53 3.76
C PHE A 30 -2.07 -12.01 3.49
N GLU A 31 -1.68 -12.48 2.31
CA GLU A 31 -1.88 -13.87 1.90
C GLU A 31 -1.09 -14.84 2.80
N ASN A 32 0.13 -14.49 3.20
CA ASN A 32 0.97 -15.30 4.07
C ASN A 32 0.52 -15.28 5.53
N LEU A 33 0.05 -14.14 6.04
CA LEU A 33 -0.41 -13.99 7.41
C LEU A 33 -1.66 -14.84 7.68
N TYR A 34 -2.59 -14.89 6.74
CA TYR A 34 -3.88 -15.57 6.93
C TYR A 34 -4.07 -16.85 6.11
N LYS A 35 -3.12 -17.17 5.21
CA LYS A 35 -3.20 -18.32 4.27
C LYS A 35 -4.47 -18.31 3.41
N VAL A 36 -4.99 -17.12 3.11
CA VAL A 36 -6.15 -16.90 2.24
C VAL A 36 -5.69 -16.17 0.98
N HIS A 37 -6.19 -16.59 -0.18
CA HIS A 37 -5.90 -15.90 -1.45
C HIS A 37 -7.17 -15.23 -1.98
N ALA A 38 -6.99 -14.06 -2.60
CA ALA A 38 -8.09 -13.29 -3.17
C ALA A 38 -7.63 -12.43 -4.35
N ASN A 39 -8.55 -12.19 -5.28
CA ASN A 39 -8.26 -11.42 -6.50
C ASN A 39 -8.34 -9.91 -6.26
N THR A 40 -9.09 -9.48 -5.24
CA THR A 40 -9.13 -8.08 -4.80
C THR A 40 -8.97 -7.97 -3.30
N ILE A 41 -8.61 -6.77 -2.85
CA ILE A 41 -8.47 -6.46 -1.43
C ILE A 41 -9.80 -6.53 -0.67
N GLU A 42 -10.91 -6.13 -1.29
CA GLU A 42 -12.24 -6.23 -0.68
C GLU A 42 -12.65 -7.69 -0.51
N GLU A 43 -12.41 -8.51 -1.54
CA GLU A 43 -12.66 -9.94 -1.46
C GLU A 43 -11.81 -10.55 -0.33
N HIS A 44 -10.54 -10.14 -0.22
CA HIS A 44 -9.64 -10.60 0.83
C HIS A 44 -10.17 -10.22 2.23
N VAL A 45 -10.43 -8.94 2.48
CA VAL A 45 -10.92 -8.43 3.77
C VAL A 45 -12.26 -9.08 4.15
N ASN A 46 -13.19 -9.21 3.19
CA ASN A 46 -14.49 -9.85 3.43
C ASN A 46 -14.35 -11.33 3.78
N LYS A 47 -13.51 -12.09 3.06
CA LYS A 47 -13.23 -13.49 3.38
C LYS A 47 -12.64 -13.63 4.78
N LEU A 48 -11.69 -12.78 5.12
CA LEU A 48 -11.04 -12.82 6.43
C LEU A 48 -12.02 -12.48 7.56
N TYR A 49 -12.93 -11.54 7.37
CA TYR A 49 -13.86 -11.09 8.41
C TYR A 49 -14.71 -12.24 8.99
N GLU A 50 -15.04 -13.23 8.16
CA GLU A 50 -15.78 -14.43 8.56
C GLU A 50 -14.90 -15.54 9.17
N LEU A 51 -13.58 -15.50 8.91
CA LEU A 51 -12.64 -16.57 9.29
C LEU A 51 -11.83 -16.25 10.55
N VAL A 52 -11.63 -14.97 10.87
CA VAL A 52 -10.75 -14.55 11.97
C VAL A 52 -11.50 -14.35 13.29
N PRO A 53 -10.83 -14.54 14.44
CA PRO A 53 -11.42 -14.26 15.75
C PRO A 53 -11.71 -12.77 15.95
N GLU A 54 -12.59 -12.45 16.92
CA GLU A 54 -13.09 -11.07 17.10
C GLU A 54 -12.01 -10.02 17.40
N TYR A 55 -10.94 -10.40 18.08
CA TYR A 55 -9.83 -9.46 18.34
C TYR A 55 -9.16 -9.00 17.03
N GLU A 56 -9.13 -9.88 16.03
CA GLU A 56 -8.51 -9.64 14.72
C GLU A 56 -9.41 -8.80 13.82
N LYS A 57 -10.74 -8.85 14.02
CA LYS A 57 -11.68 -8.04 13.25
C LYS A 57 -11.47 -6.54 13.42
N LYS A 58 -10.88 -6.10 14.53
CA LYS A 58 -10.47 -4.69 14.71
C LYS A 58 -9.43 -4.25 13.68
N PHE A 59 -8.45 -5.11 13.42
CA PHE A 59 -7.44 -4.88 12.39
C PHE A 59 -8.10 -4.86 11.00
N LEU A 60 -8.93 -5.85 10.66
CA LEU A 60 -9.62 -5.88 9.36
C LEU A 60 -10.55 -4.68 9.15
N LYS A 61 -11.24 -4.25 10.21
CA LYS A 61 -12.07 -3.04 10.19
C LYS A 61 -11.25 -1.80 9.87
N TYR A 62 -10.08 -1.64 10.50
CA TYR A 62 -9.16 -0.56 10.20
C TYR A 62 -8.76 -0.56 8.72
N ILE A 63 -8.34 -1.72 8.18
CA ILE A 63 -7.98 -1.85 6.77
C ILE A 63 -9.13 -1.43 5.86
N ASN A 64 -10.34 -1.91 6.15
CA ASN A 64 -11.53 -1.57 5.38
C ASN A 64 -11.85 -0.06 5.41
N GLU A 65 -11.59 0.61 6.54
CA GLU A 65 -11.75 2.06 6.67
C GLU A 65 -10.68 2.85 5.90
N GLN A 66 -9.46 2.32 5.76
CA GLN A 66 -8.38 2.97 5.01
C GLN A 66 -8.47 2.75 3.50
N LEU A 67 -9.13 1.68 3.06
CA LEU A 67 -9.27 1.31 1.64
C LEU A 67 -9.70 2.45 0.71
N PRO A 68 -10.74 3.24 1.01
CA PRO A 68 -11.16 4.34 0.15
C PRO A 68 -10.08 5.42 0.00
N ASN A 69 -9.30 5.67 1.06
CA ASN A 69 -8.22 6.66 1.00
C ASN A 69 -7.07 6.18 0.12
N LEU A 70 -6.62 4.94 0.34
CA LEU A 70 -5.60 4.32 -0.48
C LEU A 70 -5.99 4.34 -1.97
N LYS A 71 -7.21 3.90 -2.31
CA LYS A 71 -7.70 3.93 -3.69
C LYS A 71 -7.66 5.31 -4.32
N ARG A 72 -8.02 6.35 -3.56
CA ARG A 72 -7.98 7.74 -4.03
C ARG A 72 -6.54 8.15 -4.35
N CYS A 73 -5.58 7.82 -3.49
CA CYS A 73 -4.17 8.15 -3.69
C CYS A 73 -3.56 7.39 -4.88
N LEU A 74 -3.98 6.14 -5.12
CA LEU A 74 -3.48 5.35 -6.26
C LEU A 74 -4.03 5.80 -7.63
N GLN A 75 -5.04 6.67 -7.68
CA GLN A 75 -5.55 7.26 -8.93
C GLN A 75 -4.68 8.40 -9.47
N PHE A 76 -3.71 8.88 -8.69
CA PHE A 76 -2.83 9.96 -9.11
C PHE A 76 -1.78 9.46 -10.10
N GLU A 77 -1.44 10.34 -11.05
CA GLU A 77 -0.31 10.12 -11.94
C GLU A 77 0.98 10.38 -11.18
N LEU A 78 1.78 9.33 -10.98
CA LEU A 78 3.01 9.39 -10.20
C LEU A 78 4.07 10.21 -10.95
N PRO A 79 4.64 11.26 -10.34
CA PRO A 79 5.70 12.03 -10.96
C PRO A 79 7.03 11.27 -10.92
N TYR A 80 7.96 11.64 -11.80
CA TYR A 80 9.37 11.34 -11.56
C TYR A 80 9.89 12.22 -10.43
N ASP A 81 10.05 11.64 -9.24
CA ASP A 81 10.67 12.28 -8.08
C ASP A 81 11.59 11.29 -7.36
N PRO A 82 12.91 11.52 -7.31
CA PRO A 82 13.84 10.64 -6.60
C PRO A 82 13.49 10.44 -5.12
N GLN A 83 12.96 11.46 -4.43
CA GLN A 83 12.58 11.33 -3.03
C GLN A 83 11.34 10.45 -2.87
N LEU A 84 10.39 10.52 -3.81
CA LEU A 84 9.22 9.64 -3.83
C LEU A 84 9.66 8.18 -3.97
N ILE A 85 10.49 7.92 -4.98
CA ILE A 85 11.00 6.59 -5.29
C ILE A 85 11.79 6.03 -4.10
N SER A 86 12.73 6.80 -3.54
CA SER A 86 13.50 6.34 -2.39
C SER A 86 12.67 6.13 -1.13
N SER A 87 11.57 6.88 -0.95
CA SER A 87 10.64 6.65 0.16
C SER A 87 9.90 5.32 -0.02
N ILE A 88 9.47 4.99 -1.23
CA ILE A 88 8.83 3.71 -1.55
C ILE A 88 9.83 2.56 -1.40
N GLU A 89 11.06 2.71 -1.91
CA GLU A 89 12.14 1.71 -1.79
C GLU A 89 12.49 1.42 -0.33
N TYR A 90 12.43 2.44 0.54
CA TYR A 90 12.62 2.24 1.97
C TYR A 90 11.51 1.39 2.59
N GLU A 91 10.24 1.66 2.26
CA GLU A 91 9.11 0.84 2.74
C GLU A 91 9.18 -0.60 2.20
N ILE A 92 9.67 -0.80 0.96
CA ILE A 92 9.96 -2.13 0.39
C ILE A 92 11.00 -2.87 1.23
N TYR A 93 12.11 -2.21 1.57
CA TYR A 93 13.18 -2.81 2.37
C TYR A 93 12.67 -3.30 3.74
N ILE A 94 11.82 -2.50 4.40
CA ILE A 94 11.24 -2.87 5.69
C ILE A 94 10.22 -4.01 5.53
N ALA A 95 9.22 -3.84 4.65
CA ALA A 95 8.14 -4.82 4.51
C ALA A 95 8.62 -6.15 3.92
N GLY A 96 9.64 -6.13 3.04
CA GLY A 96 10.21 -7.32 2.43
C GLY A 96 10.89 -8.25 3.43
N ALA A 97 11.40 -7.72 4.55
CA ALA A 97 11.99 -8.52 5.62
C ALA A 97 10.94 -9.39 6.36
N GLU A 98 9.67 -8.97 6.35
CA GLU A 98 8.59 -9.62 7.10
C GLU A 98 7.73 -10.57 6.24
N ILE A 99 8.12 -10.79 4.97
CA ILE A 99 7.28 -11.46 3.97
C ILE A 99 6.96 -12.93 4.32
N ASP A 100 7.84 -13.59 5.06
CA ASP A 100 7.65 -14.97 5.53
C ASP A 100 6.65 -15.07 6.70
N CYS A 101 6.32 -13.93 7.31
CA CYS A 101 5.46 -13.81 8.48
C CYS A 101 5.95 -14.66 9.66
N GLU A 102 7.28 -14.80 9.86
CA GLU A 102 7.85 -15.45 11.04
C GLU A 102 7.29 -14.84 12.33
N TYR A 103 7.14 -13.51 12.34
CA TYR A 103 6.50 -12.75 13.41
C TYR A 103 5.19 -12.11 12.91
N PRO A 104 4.03 -12.75 13.14
CA PRO A 104 2.73 -12.26 12.67
C PRO A 104 2.38 -10.85 13.15
N PHE A 105 2.93 -10.41 14.29
CA PHE A 105 2.71 -9.05 14.80
C PHE A 105 3.41 -8.01 13.91
N ASP A 106 4.65 -8.27 13.50
CA ASP A 106 5.44 -7.37 12.67
C ASP A 106 4.92 -7.33 11.23
N ALA A 107 4.48 -8.48 10.70
CA ALA A 107 3.75 -8.54 9.43
C ALA A 107 2.48 -7.67 9.43
N ARG A 108 1.68 -7.69 10.52
CA ARG A 108 0.53 -6.78 10.68
C ARG A 108 0.98 -5.33 10.74
N GLY A 109 2.07 -5.04 11.45
CA GLY A 109 2.67 -3.72 11.51
C GLY A 109 2.99 -3.19 10.11
N CYS A 110 3.68 -3.98 9.29
CA CYS A 110 4.00 -3.63 7.91
C CYS A 110 2.74 -3.39 7.06
N ILE A 111 1.71 -4.22 7.25
CA ILE A 111 0.43 -3.99 6.58
C ILE A 111 -0.18 -2.65 7.01
N ILE A 112 -0.28 -2.35 8.30
CA ILE A 112 -0.82 -1.06 8.78
C ILE A 112 -0.02 0.11 8.21
N THR A 113 1.30 0.03 8.30
CA THR A 113 2.22 1.05 7.79
C THR A 113 1.99 1.31 6.31
N PHE A 114 1.77 0.29 5.49
CA PHE A 114 1.44 0.47 4.07
C PHE A 114 0.18 1.35 3.85
N PHE A 115 -0.92 1.09 4.58
CA PHE A 115 -2.15 1.90 4.43
C PHE A 115 -2.01 3.34 4.94
N GLN A 116 -1.05 3.59 5.82
CA GLN A 116 -0.77 4.94 6.35
C GLN A 116 0.21 5.70 5.45
N ARG A 117 1.35 5.08 5.16
CA ARG A 117 2.51 5.70 4.53
C ARG A 117 2.34 5.90 3.04
N VAL A 118 1.69 4.98 2.32
CA VAL A 118 1.52 5.15 0.87
C VAL A 118 0.71 6.42 0.54
N PRO A 119 -0.47 6.66 1.16
CA PRO A 119 -1.17 7.93 1.02
C PRO A 119 -0.31 9.13 1.42
N GLU A 120 0.37 9.06 2.57
CA GLU A 120 1.19 10.16 3.08
C GLU A 120 2.33 10.54 2.13
N ILE A 121 3.07 9.56 1.64
CA ILE A 121 4.17 9.76 0.69
C ILE A 121 3.63 10.36 -0.62
N ILE A 122 2.53 9.85 -1.16
CA ILE A 122 1.95 10.39 -2.40
C ILE A 122 1.44 11.83 -2.20
N ASP A 123 0.77 12.11 -1.09
CA ASP A 123 0.20 13.43 -0.78
C ASP A 123 1.29 14.49 -0.53
N LEU A 124 2.35 14.16 0.23
CA LEU A 124 3.48 15.07 0.47
C LEU A 124 4.13 15.54 -0.84
N HIS A 125 4.30 14.62 -1.78
CA HIS A 125 4.90 14.92 -3.07
C HIS A 125 3.96 15.71 -3.98
N ARG A 126 2.65 15.47 -3.88
CA ARG A 126 1.64 16.30 -4.56
C ARG A 126 1.65 17.73 -4.05
N GLU A 127 1.74 17.95 -2.74
CA GLU A 127 1.80 19.28 -2.12
C GLU A 127 3.09 20.01 -2.51
N GLY A 128 4.24 19.33 -2.42
CA GLY A 128 5.53 19.89 -2.85
C GLY A 128 5.58 20.29 -4.33
N LEU A 129 4.87 19.58 -5.21
CA LEU A 129 4.70 19.96 -6.62
C LEU A 129 3.82 21.21 -6.79
N ASN A 130 2.74 21.33 -6.02
CA ASN A 130 1.86 22.49 -6.06
C ASN A 130 2.55 23.76 -5.52
N GLU A 131 3.34 23.64 -4.46
CA GLU A 131 4.14 24.75 -3.92
C GLU A 131 5.18 25.24 -4.94
N LYS A 132 5.93 24.33 -5.56
CA LYS A 132 6.91 24.69 -6.62
C LYS A 132 6.25 25.38 -7.81
N ARG A 133 5.00 25.01 -8.15
CA ARG A 133 4.23 25.60 -9.25
C ARG A 133 3.73 27.01 -8.94
N ASN A 134 3.44 27.31 -7.67
CA ASN A 134 2.98 28.63 -7.22
C ASN A 134 4.10 29.67 -7.05
N VAL A 135 5.36 29.24 -6.95
CA VAL A 135 6.53 30.15 -6.83
C VAL A 135 7.04 30.62 -8.21
N LEU A 136 6.62 29.96 -9.29
CA LEU A 136 7.02 30.27 -10.67
C LEU A 136 6.04 31.20 -11.41
N VAL A 137 5.14 31.89 -10.70
CA VAL A 137 4.15 32.84 -11.25
C VAL A 137 4.54 34.27 -10.92
#